data_AF-A0A5R1YZ52-F1
#
_entry.id   AF-A0A5R1YZ52-F1
#
_cell.length_a   1.000
_cell.length_b   1.000
_cell.length_c   1.000
_cell.angle_alpha   90.00
_cell.angle_beta   90.00
_cell.angle_gamma   90.00
#
_symmetry.space_group_name_H-M   'P 1'
#
loop_
_entity.id
_entity.type
_entity.pdbx_description
1 polymer ?
#
loop_
_entity_poly.entity_id
_entity_poly.type
_entity_poly.pdbx_seq_one_letter_code
_entity_poly.pdbx_strand_id
1 'polypeptide(L)'
;IRQMINSDQRLSEQFENLANRIFEHSNRRVDEQNRQSLNSLLTPLREQLDGFRRQVQESFGKEAQERHTLAHEIRNLQQLNAQMAQEAINLTRALKGDNKAQGNWGEVVLARVLEASGLREGYEYETQVSIENDARSRMQPDVIVRLPQGKDVVIDAKMTLVAYERYFNAEDDYTREAALQEHIASVRNHIRLLGRKDYQQLPGLRSLDYVLMFIPVEPAFLLALDKQPELITEALKNNIMLVSPTTLLVALRTIANLWRYEHQSRNAQHIADRASKLYDKMRLFVDDMSAIGQSLDKAQDNYRQAMKKLASGRGNVLAQAEAFRGLGVEIKREINPDLAEQAVTQDEEYRLRSIPEGRQDEHYPNDERVKQQLS
;
A
#
# COMPACT_ATOMS: atom_id res chain seq x y z
N ILE A 1 -9.01 10.65 82.67
CA ILE A 1 -10.14 10.12 81.86
C ILE A 1 -10.71 11.20 80.91
N ARG A 2 -11.22 12.34 81.40
CA ARG A 2 -11.83 13.39 80.54
C ARG A 2 -10.87 14.10 79.56
N GLN A 3 -9.58 14.23 79.88
CA GLN A 3 -8.57 14.78 78.95
C GLN A 3 -8.18 13.80 77.83
N MET A 4 -8.26 12.49 78.08
CA MET A 4 -7.86 11.45 77.14
C MET A 4 -8.93 11.23 76.05
N ILE A 5 -10.22 11.35 76.42
CA ILE A 5 -11.35 11.30 75.49
C ILE A 5 -11.35 12.51 74.53
N ASN A 6 -10.94 13.68 75.02
CA ASN A 6 -10.82 14.89 74.19
C ASN A 6 -9.64 14.84 73.21
N SER A 7 -8.52 14.19 73.58
CA SER A 7 -7.40 13.98 72.66
C SER A 7 -7.73 12.96 71.57
N ASP A 8 -8.47 11.90 71.91
CA ASP A 8 -8.91 10.90 70.93
C ASP A 8 -9.93 11.48 69.93
N GLN A 9 -10.86 12.31 70.40
CA GLN A 9 -11.79 13.02 69.51
C GLN A 9 -11.08 13.99 68.56
N ARG A 10 -10.10 14.76 69.06
CA ARG A 10 -9.29 15.66 68.21
C ARG A 10 -8.45 14.90 67.19
N LEU A 11 -7.86 13.78 67.57
CA LEU A 11 -7.10 12.94 66.65
C LEU A 11 -8.01 12.32 65.58
N SER A 12 -9.22 11.90 65.95
CA SER A 12 -10.20 11.38 64.99
C SER A 12 -10.65 12.46 63.99
N GLU A 13 -10.93 13.68 64.45
CA GLU A 13 -11.28 14.81 63.59
C GLU A 13 -10.12 15.22 62.67
N GLN A 14 -8.88 15.19 63.17
CA GLN A 14 -7.70 15.49 62.35
C GLN A 14 -7.42 14.41 61.32
N PHE A 15 -7.65 13.14 61.67
CA PHE A 15 -7.52 12.01 60.75
C PHE A 15 -8.56 12.05 59.65
N GLU A 16 -9.82 12.35 59.99
CA GLU A 16 -10.91 12.49 59.02
C GLU A 16 -10.68 13.65 58.05
N ASN A 17 -10.21 14.80 58.56
CA ASN A 17 -9.84 15.94 57.73
C ASN A 17 -8.64 15.65 56.81
N LEU A 18 -7.63 14.93 57.30
CA LEU A 18 -6.47 14.55 56.51
C LEU A 18 -6.83 13.51 55.45
N ALA A 19 -7.66 12.53 55.80
CA ALA A 19 -8.17 11.52 54.88
C ALA A 19 -8.98 12.17 53.76
N ASN A 20 -9.92 13.07 54.07
CA ASN A 20 -10.68 13.81 53.05
C ASN A 20 -9.78 14.64 52.13
N ARG A 21 -8.75 15.28 52.68
CA ARG A 21 -7.82 16.12 51.90
C ARG A 21 -6.91 15.28 50.99
N ILE A 22 -6.45 14.12 51.47
CA ILE A 22 -5.67 13.14 50.67
C ILE A 22 -6.55 12.54 49.57
N PHE A 23 -7.81 12.22 49.88
CA PHE A 23 -8.74 11.64 48.92
C PHE A 23 -9.06 12.63 47.80
N GLU A 24 -9.37 13.90 48.12
CA GLU A 24 -9.60 14.94 47.11
C GLU A 24 -8.36 15.20 46.23
N HIS A 25 -7.18 15.27 46.85
CA HIS A 25 -5.94 15.51 46.10
C HIS A 25 -5.60 14.33 45.19
N SER A 26 -5.79 13.10 45.66
CA SER A 26 -5.61 11.89 44.86
C SER A 26 -6.59 11.84 43.68
N ASN A 27 -7.86 12.16 43.92
CA ASN A 27 -8.90 12.12 42.88
C ASN A 27 -8.62 13.14 41.76
N ARG A 28 -8.21 14.37 42.11
CA ARG A 28 -7.82 15.39 41.12
C ARG A 28 -6.61 14.98 40.29
N ARG A 29 -5.59 14.40 40.94
CA ARG A 29 -4.37 13.95 40.26
C ARG A 29 -4.63 12.79 39.29
N VAL A 30 -5.50 11.86 39.69
CA VAL A 30 -5.93 10.74 38.84
C VAL A 30 -6.74 11.24 37.64
N ASP A 31 -7.64 12.21 37.83
CA ASP A 31 -8.43 12.79 36.73
C ASP A 31 -7.56 13.55 35.72
N GLU A 32 -6.56 14.31 36.19
CA GLU A 32 -5.61 15.00 35.32
C GLU A 32 -4.71 14.03 34.55
N GLN A 33 -4.23 12.97 35.21
CA GLN A 33 -3.39 11.96 34.59
C GLN A 33 -4.16 11.10 33.57
N ASN A 34 -5.44 10.80 33.85
CA ASN A 34 -6.34 10.15 32.89
C ASN A 34 -6.62 11.06 31.69
N ARG A 35 -6.89 12.36 31.90
CA ARG A 35 -7.10 13.32 30.80
C ARG A 35 -5.86 13.47 29.91
N GLN A 36 -4.66 13.54 30.49
CA GLN A 36 -3.42 13.61 29.71
C GLN A 36 -3.15 12.33 28.91
N SER A 37 -3.36 11.17 29.52
CA SER A 37 -3.16 9.87 28.87
C SER A 37 -4.19 9.63 27.75
N LEU A 38 -5.46 10.00 27.96
CA LEU A 38 -6.48 9.93 26.93
C LEU A 38 -6.20 10.91 25.79
N ASN A 39 -5.74 12.13 26.07
CA ASN A 39 -5.36 13.07 25.02
C ASN A 39 -4.14 12.57 24.21
N SER A 40 -3.12 11.99 24.84
CA SER A 40 -1.95 11.48 24.12
C SER A 40 -2.26 10.27 23.23
N LEU A 41 -3.26 9.46 23.60
CA LEU A 41 -3.73 8.33 22.79
C LEU A 41 -4.72 8.75 21.69
N LEU A 42 -5.57 9.74 21.94
CA LEU A 42 -6.61 10.18 21.00
C LEU A 42 -6.11 11.18 19.96
N THR A 43 -5.03 11.92 20.25
CA THR A 43 -4.48 12.92 19.31
C THR A 43 -3.90 12.27 18.04
N PRO A 44 -3.07 11.22 18.13
CA PRO A 44 -2.56 10.52 16.93
C PRO A 44 -3.70 9.89 16.11
N LEU A 45 -4.73 9.36 16.77
CA LEU A 45 -5.89 8.79 16.10
C LEU A 45 -6.69 9.85 15.34
N ARG A 46 -6.90 11.03 15.92
CA ARG A 46 -7.54 12.17 15.26
C ARG A 46 -6.73 12.64 14.06
N GLU A 47 -5.41 12.77 14.20
CA GLU A 47 -4.52 13.17 13.10
C GLU A 47 -4.53 12.16 11.95
N GLN A 48 -4.53 10.85 12.25
CA GLN A 48 -4.64 9.80 11.24
C GLN A 48 -6.01 9.78 10.56
N LEU A 49 -7.11 10.00 11.30
CA LEU A 49 -8.45 10.11 10.72
C LEU A 49 -8.61 11.35 9.84
N ASP A 50 -8.01 12.48 10.21
CA ASP A 50 -7.98 13.68 9.38
C ASP A 50 -7.11 13.50 8.13
N GLY A 51 -5.99 12.77 8.24
CA GLY A 51 -5.16 12.36 7.11
C GLY A 51 -5.91 11.44 6.15
N PHE A 52 -6.58 10.42 6.68
CA PHE A 52 -7.44 9.52 5.92
C PHE A 52 -8.59 10.27 5.24
N ARG A 53 -9.27 11.18 5.94
CA ARG A 53 -10.34 12.02 5.39
C ARG A 53 -9.82 12.86 4.22
N ARG A 54 -8.66 13.52 4.38
CA ARG A 54 -8.02 14.29 3.31
C ARG A 54 -7.68 13.41 2.10
N GLN A 55 -7.12 12.23 2.32
CA GLN A 55 -6.72 11.33 1.25
C GLN A 55 -7.92 10.73 0.50
N VAL A 56 -9.01 10.42 1.20
CA VAL A 56 -10.28 10.00 0.60
C VAL A 56 -10.88 11.15 -0.23
N GLN A 57 -10.86 12.38 0.30
CA GLN A 57 -11.39 13.55 -0.39
C GLN A 57 -10.55 13.94 -1.63
N GLU A 58 -9.22 13.82 -1.56
CA GLU A 58 -8.32 13.92 -2.72
C GLU A 58 -8.57 12.80 -3.73
N SER A 59 -8.85 11.58 -3.29
CA SER A 59 -9.14 10.46 -4.20
C SER A 59 -10.44 10.68 -4.97
N PHE A 60 -11.49 11.17 -4.31
CA PHE A 60 -12.74 11.57 -4.99
C PHE A 60 -12.54 12.77 -5.91
N GLY A 61 -11.70 13.74 -5.52
CA GLY A 61 -11.29 14.86 -6.36
C GLY A 61 -10.55 14.39 -7.63
N LYS A 62 -9.62 13.44 -7.48
CA LYS A 62 -8.93 12.80 -8.61
C LYS A 62 -9.86 12.01 -9.51
N GLU A 63 -10.83 11.28 -8.95
CA GLU A 63 -11.83 10.56 -9.76
C GLU A 63 -12.71 11.53 -10.57
N ALA A 64 -13.13 12.65 -9.96
CA ALA A 64 -13.87 13.69 -10.66
C ALA A 64 -13.01 14.37 -11.75
N GLN A 65 -11.73 14.61 -11.48
CA GLN A 65 -10.76 15.11 -12.45
C GLN A 65 -10.60 14.13 -13.61
N GLU A 66 -10.42 12.83 -13.34
CA GLU A 66 -10.31 11.78 -14.36
C GLU A 66 -11.58 11.70 -15.21
N ARG A 67 -12.78 11.82 -14.64
CA ARG A 67 -14.04 11.90 -15.40
C ARG A 67 -14.10 13.14 -16.28
N HIS A 68 -13.61 14.28 -15.80
CA HIS A 68 -13.50 15.50 -16.60
C HIS A 68 -12.47 15.35 -17.73
N THR A 69 -11.32 14.73 -17.47
CA THR A 69 -10.31 14.37 -18.47
C THR A 69 -10.91 13.42 -19.50
N LEU A 70 -11.70 12.42 -19.08
CA LEU A 70 -12.36 11.50 -20.00
C LEU A 70 -13.37 12.21 -20.90
N ALA A 71 -14.17 13.12 -20.34
CA ALA A 71 -15.11 13.94 -21.12
C ALA A 71 -14.38 14.88 -22.09
N HIS A 72 -13.25 15.46 -21.66
CA HIS A 72 -12.37 16.24 -22.54
C HIS A 72 -11.78 15.38 -23.65
N GLU A 73 -11.30 14.18 -23.33
CA GLU A 73 -10.80 13.21 -24.31
C GLU A 73 -11.88 12.80 -25.30
N ILE A 74 -13.13 12.60 -24.86
CA ILE A 74 -14.25 12.30 -25.75
C ILE A 74 -14.55 13.48 -26.68
N ARG A 75 -14.51 14.72 -26.18
CA ARG A 75 -14.67 15.91 -27.03
C ARG A 75 -13.51 16.07 -28.01
N ASN A 76 -12.28 15.82 -27.56
CA ASN A 76 -11.10 15.80 -28.43
C ASN A 76 -11.24 14.72 -29.50
N LEU A 77 -11.74 13.52 -29.17
CA LEU A 77 -12.05 12.48 -30.14
C LEU A 77 -13.10 12.94 -31.16
N GLN A 78 -14.18 13.59 -30.71
CA GLN A 78 -15.20 14.13 -31.62
C GLN A 78 -14.62 15.19 -32.56
N GLN A 79 -13.76 16.07 -32.06
CA GLN A 79 -13.13 17.12 -32.86
C GLN A 79 -12.10 16.57 -33.84
N LEU A 80 -11.24 15.64 -33.41
CA LEU A 80 -10.32 14.89 -34.26
C LEU A 80 -11.08 14.12 -35.34
N ASN A 81 -12.21 13.50 -34.99
CA ASN A 81 -13.05 12.79 -35.95
C ASN A 81 -13.61 13.72 -37.02
N ALA A 82 -14.15 14.89 -36.61
CA ALA A 82 -14.64 15.89 -37.55
C ALA A 82 -13.53 16.42 -38.48
N GLN A 83 -12.33 16.68 -37.94
CA GLN A 83 -11.16 17.11 -38.72
C GLN A 83 -10.69 16.02 -39.68
N MET A 84 -10.55 14.77 -39.21
CA MET A 84 -10.14 13.64 -40.05
C MET A 84 -11.15 13.34 -41.16
N ALA A 85 -12.45 13.45 -40.89
CA ALA A 85 -13.48 13.29 -41.92
C ALA A 85 -13.36 14.37 -43.01
N GLN A 86 -13.08 15.62 -42.62
CA GLN A 86 -12.85 16.70 -43.57
C GLN A 86 -11.54 16.53 -44.35
N GLU A 87 -10.46 16.10 -43.68
CA GLU A 87 -9.18 15.77 -44.31
C GLU A 87 -9.32 14.60 -45.29
N ALA A 88 -10.09 13.57 -44.96
CA ALA A 88 -10.38 12.44 -45.82
C ALA A 88 -11.11 12.85 -47.11
N ILE A 89 -12.08 13.76 -47.01
CA ILE A 89 -12.80 14.32 -48.17
C ILE A 89 -11.88 15.18 -49.04
N ASN A 90 -11.04 16.00 -48.42
CA ASN A 90 -10.07 16.82 -49.14
C ASN A 90 -9.01 15.96 -49.84
N LEU A 91 -8.63 14.85 -49.21
CA LEU A 91 -7.69 13.90 -49.76
C LEU A 91 -8.27 13.09 -50.93
N THR A 92 -9.49 12.57 -50.85
CA THR A 92 -10.11 11.88 -51.99
C THR A 92 -10.21 12.78 -53.22
N ARG A 93 -10.29 14.10 -53.02
CA ARG A 93 -10.19 15.09 -54.11
C ARG A 93 -8.76 15.32 -54.58
N ALA A 94 -7.77 15.33 -53.68
CA ALA A 94 -6.38 15.66 -53.98
C ALA A 94 -5.55 14.48 -54.53
N LEU A 95 -5.89 13.23 -54.17
CA LEU A 95 -5.16 12.01 -54.56
C LEU A 95 -5.87 11.20 -55.64
N LYS A 96 -6.65 11.87 -56.49
CA LYS A 96 -7.37 11.27 -57.60
C LYS A 96 -6.43 10.51 -58.53
N GLY A 97 -6.56 9.18 -58.58
CA GLY A 97 -5.84 8.32 -59.51
C GLY A 97 -4.41 7.89 -59.12
N ASP A 98 -3.88 8.25 -57.94
CA ASP A 98 -2.56 7.78 -57.47
C ASP A 98 -2.70 6.77 -56.33
N ASN A 99 -2.74 5.48 -56.69
CA ASN A 99 -2.84 4.36 -55.75
C ASN A 99 -1.70 4.34 -54.71
N LYS A 100 -0.50 4.83 -55.06
CA LYS A 100 0.65 4.84 -54.14
C LYS A 100 0.51 5.94 -53.10
N ALA A 101 0.03 7.11 -53.51
CA ALA A 101 -0.25 8.19 -52.58
C ALA A 101 -1.40 7.86 -51.63
N GLN A 102 -2.44 7.16 -52.09
CA GLN A 102 -3.54 6.67 -51.23
C GLN A 102 -3.05 5.68 -50.18
N GLY A 103 -2.17 4.74 -50.55
CA GLY A 103 -1.55 3.80 -49.61
C GLY A 103 -0.74 4.52 -48.53
N ASN A 104 0.14 5.44 -48.93
CA ASN A 104 0.94 6.24 -48.00
C ASN A 104 0.07 7.07 -47.04
N TRP A 105 -1.06 7.59 -47.50
CA TRP A 105 -1.96 8.34 -46.63
C TRP A 105 -2.67 7.45 -45.61
N GLY A 106 -3.06 6.23 -45.99
CA GLY A 106 -3.60 5.25 -45.06
C GLY A 106 -2.63 4.95 -43.91
N GLU A 107 -1.33 4.84 -44.21
CA GLU A 107 -0.28 4.66 -43.19
C GLU A 107 -0.14 5.89 -42.27
N VAL A 108 -0.19 7.10 -42.81
CA VAL A 108 -0.13 8.33 -42.02
C VAL A 108 -1.34 8.44 -41.06
N VAL A 109 -2.54 8.10 -41.52
CA VAL A 109 -3.74 8.10 -40.65
C VAL A 109 -3.60 7.04 -39.57
N LEU A 110 -3.13 5.84 -39.91
CA LEU A 110 -2.90 4.78 -38.92
C LEU A 110 -1.89 5.21 -37.85
N ALA A 111 -0.77 5.82 -38.24
CA ALA A 111 0.23 6.35 -37.31
C ALA A 111 -0.36 7.39 -36.37
N ARG A 112 -1.13 8.36 -36.89
CA ARG A 112 -1.83 9.37 -36.06
C ARG A 112 -2.80 8.75 -35.06
N VAL A 113 -3.54 7.73 -35.48
CA VAL A 113 -4.48 7.01 -34.59
C VAL A 113 -3.73 6.26 -33.48
N LEU A 114 -2.59 5.65 -33.79
CA LEU A 114 -1.73 4.99 -32.80
C LEU A 114 -1.16 6.01 -31.80
N GLU A 115 -0.65 7.14 -32.27
CA GLU A 115 -0.15 8.23 -31.40
C GLU A 115 -1.26 8.76 -30.47
N ALA A 116 -2.46 9.01 -31.01
CA ALA A 116 -3.59 9.52 -30.24
C ALA A 116 -4.20 8.50 -29.25
N SER A 117 -3.88 7.21 -29.41
CA SER A 117 -4.38 6.15 -28.54
C SER A 117 -3.72 6.11 -27.16
N GLY A 118 -2.54 6.73 -27.02
CA GLY A 118 -1.73 6.70 -25.80
C GLY A 118 -0.88 5.44 -25.63
N LEU A 119 -0.84 4.56 -26.63
CA LEU A 119 0.09 3.42 -26.67
C LEU A 119 1.50 3.90 -27.04
N ARG A 120 2.54 3.20 -26.57
CA ARG A 120 3.95 3.54 -26.86
C ARG A 120 4.54 2.54 -27.85
N GLU A 121 5.22 3.08 -28.85
CA GLU A 121 5.96 2.28 -29.82
C GLU A 121 7.10 1.52 -29.14
N GLY A 122 7.31 0.26 -29.52
CA GLY A 122 8.31 -0.64 -28.94
C GLY A 122 7.91 -1.28 -27.61
N TYR A 123 6.77 -0.89 -27.02
CA TYR A 123 6.23 -1.48 -25.79
C TYR A 123 4.85 -2.09 -26.01
N GLU A 124 3.87 -1.24 -26.30
CA GLU A 124 2.49 -1.68 -26.51
C GLU A 124 2.15 -1.89 -27.98
N TYR A 125 2.92 -1.34 -28.92
CA TYR A 125 2.80 -1.67 -30.34
C TYR A 125 4.13 -1.61 -31.07
N GLU A 126 4.21 -2.33 -32.20
CA GLU A 126 5.35 -2.40 -33.10
C GLU A 126 4.88 -2.20 -34.54
N THR A 127 5.61 -1.40 -35.31
CA THR A 127 5.34 -1.14 -36.73
C THR A 127 6.25 -2.00 -37.62
N GLN A 128 5.74 -2.45 -38.77
CA GLN A 128 6.53 -3.06 -39.85
C GLN A 128 7.44 -4.25 -39.44
N VAL A 129 6.97 -5.14 -38.56
CA VAL A 129 7.75 -6.32 -38.16
C VAL A 129 7.86 -7.28 -39.35
N SER A 130 9.06 -7.40 -39.92
CA SER A 130 9.36 -8.39 -40.95
C SER A 130 9.54 -9.74 -40.29
N ILE A 131 8.47 -10.54 -40.22
CA ILE A 131 8.54 -11.89 -39.69
C ILE A 131 8.82 -12.86 -40.86
N GLU A 132 9.95 -13.55 -40.80
CA GLU A 132 10.25 -14.63 -41.73
C GLU A 132 9.59 -15.92 -41.23
N ASN A 133 8.65 -16.46 -42.01
CA ASN A 133 8.13 -17.81 -41.80
C ASN A 133 9.08 -18.85 -42.41
N ASP A 134 9.13 -20.05 -41.82
CA ASP A 134 9.87 -21.22 -42.33
C ASP A 134 9.56 -21.58 -43.80
N ALA A 135 8.41 -21.12 -44.32
CA ALA A 135 7.96 -21.32 -45.68
C ALA A 135 8.47 -20.28 -46.72
N ARG A 136 9.41 -19.38 -46.37
CA ARG A 136 9.93 -18.30 -47.27
C ARG A 136 8.85 -17.35 -47.84
N SER A 137 7.65 -17.34 -47.27
CA SER A 137 6.61 -16.34 -47.55
C SER A 137 6.74 -15.21 -46.54
N ARG A 138 7.15 -14.02 -46.98
CA ARG A 138 7.26 -12.83 -46.15
C ARG A 138 5.85 -12.31 -45.84
N MET A 139 5.39 -12.49 -44.61
CA MET A 139 4.14 -11.88 -44.13
C MET A 139 4.50 -10.69 -43.24
N GLN A 140 4.18 -9.49 -43.72
CA GLN A 140 4.36 -8.25 -42.99
C GLN A 140 2.99 -7.71 -42.58
N PRO A 141 2.57 -7.93 -41.31
CA PRO A 141 1.52 -7.11 -40.73
C PRO A 141 2.01 -5.66 -40.68
N ASP A 142 1.09 -4.70 -40.87
CA ASP A 142 1.49 -3.30 -40.88
C ASP A 142 1.79 -2.84 -39.45
N VAL A 143 0.98 -3.28 -38.47
CA VAL A 143 1.17 -3.00 -37.04
C VAL A 143 0.76 -4.19 -36.17
N ILE A 144 1.53 -4.46 -35.12
CA ILE A 144 1.21 -5.43 -34.07
C ILE A 144 0.99 -4.66 -32.76
N VAL A 145 -0.17 -4.83 -32.14
CA VAL A 145 -0.50 -4.27 -30.83
C VAL A 145 -0.46 -5.38 -29.79
N ARG A 146 0.29 -5.16 -28.72
CA ARG A 146 0.45 -6.07 -27.59
C ARG A 146 -0.66 -5.82 -26.57
N LEU A 147 -1.35 -6.88 -26.15
CA LEU A 147 -2.36 -6.83 -25.11
C LEU A 147 -1.81 -7.34 -23.77
N PRO A 148 -2.42 -6.93 -22.66
CA PRO A 148 -2.23 -7.58 -21.37
C PRO A 148 -2.49 -9.10 -21.47
N GLN A 149 -1.89 -9.88 -20.56
CA GLN A 149 -1.97 -11.35 -20.54
C GLN A 149 -1.25 -12.08 -21.68
N GLY A 150 -0.44 -11.36 -22.46
CA GLY A 150 0.34 -12.01 -23.49
C GLY A 150 -0.49 -12.42 -24.70
N LYS A 151 -1.38 -11.55 -25.15
CA LYS A 151 -2.07 -11.69 -26.45
C LYS A 151 -1.63 -10.59 -27.40
N ASP A 152 -1.85 -10.79 -28.69
CA ASP A 152 -1.52 -9.79 -29.71
C ASP A 152 -2.73 -9.56 -30.63
N VAL A 153 -2.83 -8.33 -31.14
CA VAL A 153 -3.79 -7.92 -32.18
C VAL A 153 -3.00 -7.35 -33.35
N VAL A 154 -3.35 -7.79 -34.56
CA VAL A 154 -2.71 -7.34 -35.80
C VAL A 154 -3.60 -6.34 -36.50
N ILE A 155 -3.01 -5.28 -37.06
CA ILE A 155 -3.70 -4.30 -37.90
C ILE A 155 -3.15 -4.41 -39.33
N ASP A 156 -4.06 -4.54 -40.31
CA ASP A 156 -3.77 -4.54 -41.75
C ASP A 156 -4.53 -3.36 -42.40
N ALA A 157 -3.79 -2.44 -43.03
CA ALA A 157 -4.29 -1.17 -43.56
C ALA A 157 -4.33 -1.11 -45.11
N LYS A 158 -4.14 -2.24 -45.79
CA LYS A 158 -3.90 -2.30 -47.24
C LYS A 158 -5.16 -2.23 -48.11
N MET A 159 -6.17 -1.46 -47.72
CA MET A 159 -7.39 -1.33 -48.51
C MET A 159 -7.27 -0.28 -49.62
N THR A 160 -7.58 -0.65 -50.86
CA THR A 160 -7.70 0.28 -51.99
C THR A 160 -9.08 0.95 -52.02
N LEU A 161 -9.14 2.28 -52.21
CA LEU A 161 -10.39 3.06 -52.17
C LEU A 161 -10.84 3.62 -53.53
N VAL A 162 -10.29 3.10 -54.62
CA VAL A 162 -10.57 3.54 -56.01
C VAL A 162 -12.08 3.51 -56.34
N ALA A 163 -12.79 2.46 -55.92
CA ALA A 163 -14.23 2.32 -56.17
C ALA A 163 -15.05 3.37 -55.39
N TYR A 164 -14.69 3.66 -54.14
CA TYR A 164 -15.31 4.73 -53.36
C TYR A 164 -15.06 6.11 -53.98
N GLU A 165 -13.86 6.35 -54.50
CA GLU A 165 -13.53 7.60 -55.19
C GLU A 165 -14.41 7.80 -56.43
N ARG A 166 -14.62 6.75 -57.23
CA ARG A 166 -15.54 6.79 -58.38
C ARG A 166 -16.99 7.02 -57.95
N TYR A 167 -17.44 6.37 -56.87
CA TYR A 167 -18.77 6.59 -56.31
C TYR A 167 -18.99 8.06 -55.93
N PHE A 168 -18.02 8.66 -55.23
CA PHE A 168 -18.12 10.03 -54.75
C PHE A 168 -18.08 11.06 -55.90
N ASN A 169 -17.32 10.78 -56.95
CA ASN A 169 -17.18 11.66 -58.12
C ASN A 169 -18.18 11.36 -59.25
N ALA A 170 -19.10 10.39 -59.09
CA ALA A 170 -20.06 10.02 -60.13
C ALA A 170 -21.12 11.10 -60.32
N GLU A 171 -21.26 11.57 -61.57
CA GLU A 171 -22.22 12.60 -61.98
C GLU A 171 -23.60 12.02 -62.30
N ASP A 172 -23.67 10.72 -62.63
CA ASP A 172 -24.90 10.00 -62.91
C ASP A 172 -25.15 8.84 -61.93
N ASP A 173 -26.43 8.50 -61.72
CA ASP A 173 -26.84 7.49 -60.74
C ASP A 173 -26.42 6.07 -61.14
N TYR A 174 -26.27 5.79 -62.44
CA TYR A 174 -25.86 4.47 -62.92
C TYR A 174 -24.39 4.18 -62.58
N THR A 175 -23.50 5.12 -62.89
CA THR A 175 -22.08 5.04 -62.51
C THR A 175 -21.90 5.00 -61.00
N ARG A 176 -22.73 5.77 -60.26
CA ARG A 176 -22.72 5.78 -58.80
C ARG A 176 -23.04 4.41 -58.23
N GLU A 177 -24.14 3.79 -58.65
CA GLU A 177 -24.53 2.47 -58.15
C GLU A 177 -23.52 1.39 -58.53
N ALA A 178 -22.99 1.41 -59.75
CA ALA A 178 -21.95 0.47 -60.18
C ALA A 178 -20.68 0.57 -59.30
N ALA A 179 -20.23 1.81 -59.02
CA ALA A 179 -19.05 2.05 -58.18
C ALA A 179 -19.28 1.65 -56.71
N LEU A 180 -20.51 1.81 -56.20
CA LEU A 180 -20.90 1.35 -54.86
C LEU A 180 -20.78 -0.17 -54.75
N GLN A 181 -21.35 -0.91 -55.70
CA GLN A 181 -21.28 -2.38 -55.71
C GLN A 181 -19.83 -2.88 -55.79
N GLU A 182 -18.98 -2.21 -56.57
CA GLU A 182 -17.56 -2.53 -56.65
C GLU A 182 -16.82 -2.23 -55.34
N HIS A 183 -17.17 -1.15 -54.63
CA HIS A 183 -16.61 -0.84 -53.31
C HIS A 183 -16.95 -1.94 -52.29
N ILE A 184 -18.22 -2.35 -52.22
CA ILE A 184 -18.68 -3.44 -51.34
C ILE A 184 -17.97 -4.75 -51.70
N ALA A 185 -17.85 -5.07 -52.99
CA ALA A 185 -17.15 -6.26 -53.46
C ALA A 185 -15.65 -6.20 -53.08
N SER A 186 -15.01 -5.04 -53.17
CA SER A 186 -13.62 -4.83 -52.76
C SER A 186 -13.42 -5.09 -51.26
N VAL A 187 -14.29 -4.54 -50.40
CA VAL A 187 -14.26 -4.81 -48.95
C VAL A 187 -14.38 -6.30 -48.68
N ARG A 188 -15.37 -6.96 -49.28
CA ARG A 188 -15.61 -8.41 -49.10
C ARG A 188 -14.43 -9.25 -49.58
N ASN A 189 -13.81 -8.88 -50.69
CA ASN A 189 -12.62 -9.57 -51.20
C ASN A 189 -11.43 -9.40 -50.24
N HIS A 190 -11.24 -8.21 -49.65
CA HIS A 190 -10.20 -8.00 -48.65
C HIS A 190 -10.44 -8.83 -47.38
N ILE A 191 -11.69 -8.91 -46.88
CA ILE A 191 -12.04 -9.80 -45.76
C ILE A 191 -11.63 -11.25 -46.07
N ARG A 192 -11.96 -11.74 -47.27
CA ARG A 192 -11.61 -13.11 -47.69
C ARG A 192 -10.10 -13.32 -47.83
N LEU A 193 -9.38 -12.35 -48.40
CA LEU A 193 -7.93 -12.42 -48.55
C LEU A 193 -7.23 -12.42 -47.19
N LEU A 194 -7.68 -11.55 -46.28
CA LEU A 194 -7.13 -11.43 -44.94
C LEU A 194 -7.44 -12.67 -44.09
N GLY A 195 -8.62 -13.26 -44.23
CA GLY A 195 -9.00 -14.48 -43.53
C GLY A 195 -8.21 -15.72 -43.97
N ARG A 196 -7.58 -15.67 -45.15
CA ARG A 196 -6.64 -16.71 -45.64
C ARG A 196 -5.20 -16.50 -45.17
N LYS A 197 -4.87 -15.32 -44.63
CA LYS A 197 -3.54 -15.05 -44.09
C LYS A 197 -3.47 -15.65 -42.68
N ASP A 198 -2.72 -16.72 -42.53
CA ASP A 198 -2.47 -17.38 -41.24
C ASP A 198 -1.49 -16.56 -40.37
N TYR A 199 -1.89 -15.35 -39.95
CA TYR A 199 -1.11 -14.56 -38.99
C TYR A 199 -0.87 -15.33 -37.69
N GLN A 200 -1.76 -16.26 -37.32
CA GLN A 200 -1.61 -17.12 -36.15
C GLN A 200 -0.34 -17.99 -36.15
N GLN A 201 0.24 -18.26 -37.34
CA GLN A 201 1.43 -19.11 -37.48
C GLN A 201 2.75 -18.33 -37.47
N LEU A 202 2.71 -17.00 -37.35
CA LEU A 202 3.93 -16.18 -37.37
C LEU A 202 4.75 -16.38 -36.09
N PRO A 203 6.05 -16.75 -36.20
CA PRO A 203 6.92 -16.89 -35.04
C PRO A 203 7.09 -15.55 -34.33
N GLY A 204 6.83 -15.53 -33.02
CA GLY A 204 6.93 -14.33 -32.18
C GLY A 204 5.60 -13.59 -31.93
N LEU A 205 4.52 -13.99 -32.60
CA LEU A 205 3.16 -13.62 -32.19
C LEU A 205 2.66 -14.55 -31.09
N ARG A 206 1.98 -13.96 -30.11
CA ARG A 206 1.25 -14.69 -29.07
C ARG A 206 -0.15 -15.06 -29.60
N SER A 207 -1.02 -15.64 -28.76
CA SER A 207 -2.38 -16.01 -29.21
C SER A 207 -3.11 -14.80 -29.78
N LEU A 208 -3.53 -14.91 -31.05
CA LEU A 208 -4.25 -13.87 -31.77
C LEU A 208 -5.76 -14.00 -31.49
N ASP A 209 -6.38 -12.98 -30.93
CA ASP A 209 -7.84 -12.98 -30.74
C ASP A 209 -8.55 -12.56 -32.04
N TYR A 210 -8.13 -11.48 -32.69
CA TYR A 210 -8.72 -10.96 -33.95
C TYR A 210 -7.70 -10.17 -34.80
N VAL A 211 -7.94 -10.08 -36.11
CA VAL A 211 -7.24 -9.14 -37.02
C VAL A 211 -8.11 -7.91 -37.24
N LEU A 212 -7.55 -6.72 -37.09
CA LEU A 212 -8.20 -5.46 -37.41
C LEU A 212 -7.94 -5.10 -38.87
N MET A 213 -9.00 -5.06 -39.68
CA MET A 213 -8.94 -4.56 -41.05
C MET A 213 -9.25 -3.07 -41.03
N PHE A 214 -8.24 -2.25 -41.30
CA PHE A 214 -8.33 -0.80 -41.22
C PHE A 214 -8.75 -0.16 -42.54
N ILE A 215 -9.81 0.65 -42.50
CA ILE A 215 -10.35 1.40 -43.62
C ILE A 215 -10.09 2.90 -43.34
N PRO A 216 -9.12 3.55 -44.00
CA PRO A 216 -8.64 4.87 -43.59
C PRO A 216 -9.64 6.01 -43.84
N VAL A 217 -10.67 5.77 -44.67
CA VAL A 217 -11.70 6.76 -45.00
C VAL A 217 -13.01 6.35 -44.34
N GLU A 218 -13.34 7.02 -43.23
CA GLU A 218 -14.54 6.75 -42.42
C GLU A 218 -15.85 6.80 -43.26
N PRO A 219 -16.09 7.80 -44.13
CA PRO A 219 -17.31 7.81 -44.94
C PRO A 219 -17.42 6.61 -45.90
N ALA A 220 -16.30 6.08 -46.39
CA ALA A 220 -16.29 4.89 -47.24
C ALA A 220 -16.67 3.64 -46.45
N PHE A 221 -16.21 3.55 -45.20
CA PHE A 221 -16.61 2.49 -44.27
C PHE A 221 -18.11 2.55 -43.95
N LEU A 222 -18.61 3.72 -43.54
CA LEU A 222 -20.02 3.91 -43.20
C LEU A 222 -20.94 3.63 -44.39
N LEU A 223 -20.56 4.06 -45.60
CA LEU A 223 -21.31 3.78 -46.82
C LEU A 223 -21.43 2.27 -47.09
N ALA A 224 -20.34 1.51 -46.94
CA ALA A 224 -20.37 0.06 -47.13
C ALA A 224 -21.29 -0.62 -46.10
N LEU A 225 -21.25 -0.18 -44.85
CA LEU A 225 -22.08 -0.74 -43.77
C LEU A 225 -23.57 -0.37 -43.88
N ASP A 226 -23.88 0.86 -44.32
CA ASP A 226 -25.26 1.30 -44.56
C ASP A 226 -25.94 0.43 -45.63
N LYS A 227 -25.20 0.08 -46.68
CA LYS A 227 -25.70 -0.67 -47.83
C LYS A 227 -25.65 -2.18 -47.64
N GLN A 228 -24.66 -2.68 -46.92
CA GLN A 228 -24.49 -4.12 -46.65
C GLN A 228 -24.04 -4.35 -45.20
N PRO A 229 -24.98 -4.31 -44.23
CA PRO A 229 -24.67 -4.55 -42.81
C PRO A 229 -24.06 -5.94 -42.53
N GLU A 230 -24.33 -6.92 -43.39
CA GLU A 230 -23.84 -8.29 -43.29
C GLU A 230 -22.32 -8.40 -43.36
N LEU A 231 -21.62 -7.38 -43.91
CA LEU A 231 -20.16 -7.33 -43.96
C LEU A 231 -19.52 -7.46 -42.57
N ILE A 232 -20.15 -6.93 -41.53
CA ILE A 232 -19.68 -7.04 -40.14
C ILE A 232 -19.68 -8.51 -39.71
N THR A 233 -20.82 -9.19 -39.91
CA THR A 233 -20.99 -10.59 -39.55
C THR A 233 -20.10 -11.50 -40.39
N GLU A 234 -19.93 -11.21 -41.68
CA GLU A 234 -18.99 -11.92 -42.57
C GLU A 234 -17.54 -11.77 -42.07
N ALA A 235 -17.12 -10.56 -41.69
CA ALA A 235 -15.77 -10.32 -41.16
C ALA A 235 -15.54 -11.08 -39.84
N LEU A 236 -16.48 -10.99 -38.89
CA LEU A 236 -16.37 -11.64 -37.59
C LEU A 236 -16.27 -13.17 -37.71
N LYS A 237 -17.00 -13.79 -38.65
CA LYS A 237 -16.87 -15.23 -38.92
C LYS A 237 -15.49 -15.64 -39.40
N ASN A 238 -14.72 -14.71 -39.97
CA ASN A 238 -13.34 -14.92 -40.39
C ASN A 238 -12.33 -14.40 -39.35
N ASN A 239 -12.75 -14.13 -38.11
CA ASN A 239 -11.94 -13.53 -37.04
C ASN A 239 -11.34 -12.17 -37.41
N ILE A 240 -12.06 -11.41 -38.24
CA ILE A 240 -11.68 -10.06 -38.68
C ILE A 240 -12.66 -9.05 -38.09
N MET A 241 -12.14 -7.97 -37.55
CA MET A 241 -12.93 -6.82 -37.14
C MET A 241 -12.65 -5.66 -38.08
N LEU A 242 -13.69 -5.19 -38.76
CA LEU A 242 -13.61 -4.01 -39.59
C LEU A 242 -13.50 -2.78 -38.70
N VAL A 243 -12.49 -1.95 -38.93
CA VAL A 243 -12.27 -0.73 -38.17
C VAL A 243 -11.98 0.45 -39.08
N SER A 244 -12.48 1.59 -38.67
CA SER A 244 -12.25 2.93 -39.20
C SER A 244 -11.36 3.71 -38.23
N PRO A 245 -10.86 4.92 -38.58
CA PRO A 245 -10.03 5.72 -37.67
C PRO A 245 -10.66 5.91 -36.30
N THR A 246 -11.97 6.15 -36.26
CA THR A 246 -12.71 6.36 -35.01
C THR A 246 -12.77 5.09 -34.16
N THR A 247 -13.18 3.98 -34.78
CA THR A 247 -13.41 2.72 -34.07
C THR A 247 -12.09 2.05 -33.67
N LEU A 248 -11.05 2.20 -34.48
CA LEU A 248 -9.69 1.80 -34.13
C LEU A 248 -9.19 2.59 -32.92
N LEU A 249 -9.34 3.92 -32.92
CA LEU A 249 -8.90 4.75 -31.79
C LEU A 249 -9.59 4.35 -30.48
N VAL A 250 -10.89 4.05 -30.52
CA VAL A 250 -11.65 3.54 -29.37
C VAL A 250 -11.14 2.17 -28.92
N ALA A 251 -10.87 1.26 -29.87
CA ALA A 251 -10.30 -0.06 -29.56
C ALA A 251 -8.92 0.06 -28.90
N LEU A 252 -8.03 0.88 -29.47
CA LEU A 252 -6.69 1.09 -28.94
C LEU A 252 -6.69 1.77 -27.57
N ARG A 253 -7.58 2.77 -27.34
CA ARG A 253 -7.75 3.37 -26.00
C ARG A 253 -8.27 2.36 -24.98
N THR A 254 -9.15 1.45 -25.40
CA THR A 254 -9.59 0.35 -24.54
C THR A 254 -8.40 -0.53 -24.17
N ILE A 255 -7.52 -0.87 -25.12
CA ILE A 255 -6.28 -1.61 -24.88
C ILE A 255 -5.34 -0.84 -23.93
N ALA A 256 -5.15 0.46 -24.14
CA ALA A 256 -4.34 1.30 -23.26
C ALA A 256 -4.88 1.33 -21.81
N ASN A 257 -6.20 1.40 -21.66
CA ASN A 257 -6.85 1.34 -20.35
C ASN A 257 -6.70 -0.04 -19.69
N LEU A 258 -6.75 -1.13 -20.47
CA LEU A 258 -6.47 -2.48 -19.97
C LEU A 258 -5.02 -2.60 -19.46
N TRP A 259 -4.04 -2.02 -20.16
CA TRP A 259 -2.66 -1.94 -19.67
C TRP A 259 -2.54 -1.16 -18.36
N ARG A 260 -3.22 -0.01 -18.25
CA ARG A 260 -3.25 0.77 -17.02
C ARG A 260 -3.79 -0.05 -15.84
N TYR A 261 -4.86 -0.80 -16.06
CA TYR A 261 -5.44 -1.68 -15.05
C TYR A 261 -4.49 -2.81 -14.64
N GLU A 262 -3.86 -3.47 -15.61
CA GLU A 262 -2.88 -4.54 -15.36
C GLU A 262 -1.69 -4.03 -14.53
N HIS A 263 -1.14 -2.86 -14.88
CA HIS A 263 -0.06 -2.23 -14.10
C HIS A 263 -0.47 -1.90 -12.67
N GLN A 264 -1.70 -1.38 -12.48
CA GLN A 264 -2.24 -1.08 -11.16
C GLN A 264 -2.42 -2.36 -10.32
N SER A 265 -2.93 -3.42 -10.94
CA SER A 265 -3.10 -4.74 -10.31
C SER A 265 -1.77 -5.32 -9.83
N ARG A 266 -0.74 -5.33 -10.71
CA ARG A 266 0.61 -5.80 -10.34
C ARG A 266 1.22 -4.99 -9.21
N ASN A 267 1.07 -3.66 -9.23
CA ASN A 267 1.54 -2.79 -8.15
C ASN A 267 0.81 -3.05 -6.83
N ALA A 268 -0.51 -3.26 -6.85
CA ALA A 268 -1.28 -3.59 -5.65
C ALA A 268 -0.80 -4.91 -5.03
N GLN A 269 -0.48 -5.91 -5.85
CA GLN A 269 0.06 -7.18 -5.38
C GLN A 269 1.45 -7.02 -4.75
N HIS A 270 2.33 -6.21 -5.35
CA HIS A 270 3.61 -5.86 -4.74
C HIS A 270 3.48 -5.11 -3.41
N ILE A 271 2.48 -4.23 -3.29
CA ILE A 271 2.18 -3.52 -2.03
C ILE A 271 1.71 -4.53 -0.97
N ALA A 272 0.79 -5.43 -1.31
CA ALA A 272 0.30 -6.46 -0.39
C ALA A 272 1.45 -7.36 0.12
N ASP A 273 2.33 -7.82 -0.77
CA ASP A 273 3.51 -8.61 -0.39
C ASP A 273 4.44 -7.85 0.57
N ARG A 274 4.68 -6.56 0.31
CA ARG A 274 5.51 -5.72 1.20
C ARG A 274 4.81 -5.47 2.54
N ALA A 275 3.50 -5.25 2.55
CA ALA A 275 2.72 -5.04 3.75
C ALA A 275 2.72 -6.30 4.63
N SER A 276 2.59 -7.49 4.05
CA SER A 276 2.70 -8.77 4.76
C SER A 276 4.07 -8.93 5.43
N LYS A 277 5.16 -8.69 4.69
CA LYS A 277 6.52 -8.76 5.26
C LYS A 277 6.75 -7.75 6.38
N LEU A 278 6.17 -6.55 6.26
CA LEU A 278 6.25 -5.52 7.31
C LEU A 278 5.49 -5.95 8.56
N TYR A 279 4.29 -6.50 8.40
CA TYR A 279 3.48 -7.03 9.50
C TYR A 279 4.22 -8.12 10.27
N ASP A 280 4.84 -9.08 9.55
CA ASP A 280 5.64 -10.14 10.17
C ASP A 280 6.82 -9.59 10.97
N LYS A 281 7.52 -8.58 10.43
CA LYS A 281 8.62 -7.90 11.14
C LYS A 281 8.15 -7.16 12.37
N MET A 282 7.01 -6.47 12.31
CA MET A 282 6.41 -5.83 13.48
C MET A 282 6.02 -6.85 14.54
N ARG A 283 5.44 -7.99 14.15
CA ARG A 283 5.09 -9.07 15.07
C ARG A 283 6.31 -9.58 15.82
N LEU A 284 7.40 -9.88 15.10
CA LEU A 284 8.66 -10.31 15.72
C LEU A 284 9.23 -9.25 16.67
N PHE A 285 9.18 -7.97 16.28
CA PHE A 285 9.64 -6.89 17.14
C PHE A 285 8.80 -6.76 18.42
N VAL A 286 7.48 -6.93 18.34
CA VAL A 286 6.59 -6.97 19.52
C VAL A 286 6.93 -8.15 20.43
N ASP A 287 7.19 -9.33 19.85
CA ASP A 287 7.61 -10.52 20.60
C ASP A 287 8.95 -10.26 21.35
N ASP A 288 9.93 -9.67 20.67
CA ASP A 288 11.23 -9.29 21.26
C ASP A 288 11.06 -8.29 22.41
N MET A 289 10.25 -7.25 22.22
CA MET A 289 9.97 -6.25 23.26
C MET A 289 9.26 -6.86 24.46
N SER A 290 8.35 -7.82 24.24
CA SER A 290 7.70 -8.57 25.33
C SER A 290 8.71 -9.40 26.13
N ALA A 291 9.63 -10.08 25.44
CA ALA A 291 10.69 -10.86 26.08
C ALA A 291 11.67 -9.98 26.89
N ILE A 292 11.99 -8.78 26.39
CA ILE A 292 12.78 -7.79 27.13
C ILE A 292 12.04 -7.36 28.40
N GLY A 293 10.73 -7.08 28.32
CA GLY A 293 9.89 -6.75 29.48
C GLY A 293 9.99 -7.81 30.58
N GLN A 294 9.81 -9.09 30.21
CA GLN A 294 9.93 -10.20 31.16
C GLN A 294 11.35 -10.33 31.76
N SER A 295 12.37 -10.00 30.99
CA SER A 295 13.77 -10.03 31.45
C SER A 295 14.06 -8.91 32.45
N LEU A 296 13.47 -7.73 32.25
CA LEU A 296 13.56 -6.60 33.19
C LEU A 296 12.85 -6.93 34.51
N ASP A 297 11.67 -7.56 34.46
CA ASP A 297 10.95 -8.00 35.66
C ASP A 297 11.81 -8.99 36.49
N LYS A 298 12.41 -9.98 35.81
CA LYS A 298 13.33 -10.93 36.45
C LYS A 298 14.58 -10.24 37.02
N ALA A 299 15.15 -9.28 36.29
CA ALA A 299 16.30 -8.52 36.77
C ALA A 299 15.95 -7.72 38.03
N GLN A 300 14.76 -7.12 38.05
CA GLN A 300 14.26 -6.38 39.20
C GLN A 300 14.01 -7.31 40.41
N ASP A 301 13.46 -8.50 40.19
CA ASP A 301 13.28 -9.51 41.24
C ASP A 301 14.62 -9.98 41.81
N ASN A 302 15.59 -10.27 40.95
CA ASN A 302 16.94 -10.66 41.36
C ASN A 302 17.64 -9.55 42.16
N TYR A 303 17.51 -8.30 41.72
CA TYR A 303 17.99 -7.14 42.45
C TYR A 303 17.34 -7.05 43.84
N ARG A 304 16.00 -7.19 43.93
CA ARG A 304 15.29 -7.19 45.21
C ARG A 304 15.76 -8.32 46.13
N GLN A 305 16.01 -9.52 45.59
CA GLN A 305 16.55 -10.64 46.37
C GLN A 305 17.99 -10.39 46.85
N ALA A 306 18.85 -9.81 46.02
CA ALA A 306 20.22 -9.45 46.40
C ALA A 306 20.20 -8.40 47.53
N MET A 307 19.34 -7.38 47.44
CA MET A 307 19.17 -6.38 48.49
C MET A 307 18.63 -6.98 49.80
N LYS A 308 17.74 -7.98 49.74
CA LYS A 308 17.32 -8.72 50.94
C LYS A 308 18.49 -9.45 51.60
N LYS A 309 19.34 -10.15 50.84
CA LYS A 309 20.51 -10.84 51.40
C LYS A 309 21.54 -9.86 51.97
N LEU A 310 21.70 -8.69 51.33
CA LEU A 310 22.67 -7.69 51.73
C LEU A 310 22.23 -6.92 52.98
N ALA A 311 20.99 -6.40 53.00
CA ALA A 311 20.59 -5.38 53.96
C ALA A 311 19.21 -5.57 54.60
N SER A 312 18.18 -6.06 53.90
CA SER A 312 16.79 -5.99 54.42
C SER A 312 16.16 -7.33 54.85
N GLY A 313 16.84 -8.45 54.64
CA GLY A 313 16.37 -9.78 55.00
C GLY A 313 16.82 -10.23 56.38
N ARG A 314 16.18 -11.29 56.89
CA ARG A 314 16.54 -11.93 58.16
C ARG A 314 17.94 -12.55 58.07
N GLY A 315 18.84 -12.18 58.98
CA GLY A 315 20.24 -12.60 58.95
C GLY A 315 21.03 -12.05 57.76
N ASN A 316 20.73 -10.81 57.34
CA ASN A 316 21.44 -10.17 56.23
C ASN A 316 22.93 -9.95 56.54
N VAL A 317 23.75 -9.89 55.48
CA VAL A 317 25.22 -9.84 55.58
C VAL A 317 25.68 -8.57 56.31
N LEU A 318 25.00 -7.45 56.12
CA LEU A 318 25.40 -6.19 56.74
C LEU A 318 25.17 -6.19 58.26
N ALA A 319 24.02 -6.68 58.72
CA ALA A 319 23.73 -6.88 60.13
C ALA A 319 24.69 -7.90 60.78
N GLN A 320 25.05 -8.98 60.06
CA GLN A 320 26.04 -9.95 60.54
C GLN A 320 27.46 -9.34 60.63
N ALA A 321 27.86 -8.54 59.64
CA ALA A 321 29.14 -7.84 59.65
C ALA A 321 29.24 -6.84 60.81
N GLU A 322 28.18 -6.08 61.09
CA GLU A 322 28.11 -5.19 62.25
C GLU A 322 28.06 -5.94 63.59
N ALA A 323 27.45 -7.13 63.66
CA ALA A 323 27.49 -7.97 64.86
C ALA A 323 28.92 -8.31 65.30
N PHE A 324 29.84 -8.53 64.34
CA PHE A 324 31.26 -8.76 64.64
C PHE A 324 31.96 -7.54 65.22
N ARG A 325 31.51 -6.32 64.87
CA ARG A 325 31.99 -5.08 65.48
C ARG A 325 31.61 -5.02 66.96
N GLY A 326 30.37 -5.37 67.29
CA GLY A 326 29.90 -5.47 68.68
C GLY A 326 30.63 -6.52 69.52
N LEU A 327 31.24 -7.53 68.86
CA LEU A 327 32.04 -8.58 69.50
C LEU A 327 33.54 -8.25 69.60
N GLY A 328 33.96 -7.03 69.24
CA GLY A 328 35.33 -6.53 69.46
C GLY A 328 36.34 -6.81 68.36
N VAL A 329 35.91 -7.07 67.12
CA VAL A 329 36.80 -7.23 65.96
C VAL A 329 37.27 -5.85 65.46
N GLU A 330 38.59 -5.65 65.30
CA GLU A 330 39.16 -4.41 64.74
C GLU A 330 38.91 -4.28 63.22
N ILE A 331 38.21 -3.22 62.80
CA ILE A 331 37.88 -2.92 61.40
C ILE A 331 38.60 -1.63 60.96
N LYS A 332 39.30 -1.66 59.82
CA LYS A 332 40.13 -0.53 59.33
C LYS A 332 39.36 0.56 58.56
N ARG A 333 38.19 0.25 57.98
CA ARG A 333 37.26 1.19 57.32
C ARG A 333 35.83 0.68 57.42
N GLU A 334 34.92 1.56 57.80
CA GLU A 334 33.52 1.24 58.09
C GLU A 334 32.66 1.20 56.82
N ILE A 335 31.57 0.43 56.87
CA ILE A 335 30.52 0.46 55.85
C ILE A 335 29.68 1.72 56.08
N ASN A 336 29.04 2.26 55.04
CA ASN A 336 28.22 3.47 55.16
C ASN A 336 27.20 3.32 56.32
N PRO A 337 27.24 4.23 57.32
CA PRO A 337 26.47 4.09 58.56
C PRO A 337 24.95 4.10 58.33
N ASP A 338 24.45 4.85 57.35
CA ASP A 338 23.02 4.92 57.05
C ASP A 338 22.46 3.59 56.53
N LEU A 339 23.27 2.87 55.74
CA LEU A 339 22.91 1.56 55.21
C LEU A 339 23.01 0.48 56.29
N ALA A 340 24.00 0.58 57.18
CA ALA A 340 24.20 -0.34 58.30
C ALA A 340 23.07 -0.23 59.31
N GLU A 341 22.67 0.98 59.69
CA GLU A 341 21.58 1.22 60.65
C GLU A 341 20.23 0.74 60.11
N GLN A 342 19.92 1.00 58.84
CA GLN A 342 18.71 0.50 58.18
C GLN A 342 18.66 -1.03 58.16
N ALA A 343 19.79 -1.68 57.89
CA ALA A 343 19.89 -3.13 57.81
C ALA A 343 19.75 -3.83 59.17
N VAL A 344 20.34 -3.25 60.21
CA VAL A 344 20.22 -3.71 61.61
C VAL A 344 18.80 -3.52 62.13
N THR A 345 18.15 -2.40 61.79
CA THR A 345 16.77 -2.09 62.21
C THR A 345 15.75 -3.07 61.62
N GLN A 346 16.01 -3.61 60.43
CA GLN A 346 15.11 -4.52 59.73
C GLN A 346 15.33 -6.00 60.07
N ASP A 347 16.44 -6.37 60.73
CA ASP A 347 16.72 -7.75 61.14
C ASP A 347 16.19 -8.06 62.55
N GLU A 348 15.01 -8.69 62.62
CA GLU A 348 14.38 -9.07 63.90
C GLU A 348 15.24 -10.02 64.75
N GLU A 349 16.08 -10.86 64.13
CA GLU A 349 16.93 -11.79 64.86
C GLU A 349 18.13 -11.10 65.54
N TYR A 350 18.71 -10.08 64.88
CA TYR A 350 19.73 -9.23 65.50
C TYR A 350 19.16 -8.48 66.72
N ARG A 351 17.96 -7.91 66.59
CA ARG A 351 17.26 -7.22 67.70
C ARG A 351 17.02 -8.11 68.92
N LEU A 352 16.78 -9.41 68.70
CA LEU A 352 16.57 -10.38 69.78
C LEU A 352 17.88 -10.82 70.45
N ARG A 353 19.02 -10.70 69.75
CA ARG A 353 20.36 -11.09 70.25
C ARG A 353 21.14 -9.92 70.84
N SER A 354 20.79 -8.67 70.53
CA SER A 354 21.36 -7.49 71.17
C SER A 354 20.87 -7.41 72.62
N ILE A 355 21.75 -7.74 73.57
CA ILE A 355 21.50 -7.55 75.01
C ILE A 355 21.27 -6.05 75.26
N PRO A 356 20.18 -5.64 75.93
CA PRO A 356 20.02 -4.24 76.32
C PRO A 356 21.10 -3.89 77.34
N GLU A 357 22.04 -3.03 76.96
CA GLU A 357 22.87 -2.35 77.96
C GLU A 357 21.97 -1.42 78.79
N GLY A 358 21.72 -1.80 80.04
CA GLY A 358 21.41 -0.82 81.09
C GLY A 358 20.45 -1.24 82.21
N ARG A 359 21.04 -1.25 83.42
CA ARG A 359 20.48 -0.96 84.76
C ARG A 359 19.90 -2.12 85.57
N GLN A 360 20.56 -2.44 86.69
CA GLN A 360 20.19 -1.90 88.01
C GLN A 360 21.24 -2.26 89.07
N ASP A 361 21.78 -1.22 89.74
CA ASP A 361 22.28 -1.30 91.11
C ASP A 361 21.10 -1.73 92.01
N GLU A 362 21.16 -2.92 92.61
CA GLU A 362 20.46 -3.19 93.87
C GLU A 362 21.41 -3.92 94.83
N HIS A 363 21.79 -3.16 95.85
CA HIS A 363 22.57 -3.57 97.00
C HIS A 363 21.74 -4.48 97.92
N TYR A 364 22.23 -5.68 98.22
CA TYR A 364 21.81 -6.44 99.41
C TYR A 364 23.05 -6.92 100.19
N PRO A 365 23.07 -6.77 101.52
CA PRO A 365 24.20 -7.13 102.38
C PRO A 365 24.11 -8.62 102.76
N ASN A 366 25.24 -9.32 102.92
CA ASN A 366 25.25 -10.61 103.61
C ASN A 366 26.55 -10.85 104.40
N ASP A 367 26.42 -10.67 105.71
CA ASP A 367 26.75 -11.63 106.77
C ASP A 367 28.08 -12.40 106.67
N GLU A 368 29.13 -11.81 107.24
CA GLU A 368 30.34 -12.51 107.68
C GLU A 368 30.05 -13.36 108.92
N ARG A 369 29.66 -14.63 108.76
CA ARG A 369 29.93 -15.69 109.76
C ARG A 369 30.00 -17.09 109.17
N VAL A 370 31.15 -17.44 108.57
CA VAL A 370 31.86 -18.70 108.87
C VAL A 370 33.36 -18.41 108.83
N LYS A 371 33.94 -18.26 110.03
CA LYS A 371 35.38 -18.29 110.30
C LYS A 371 35.90 -19.72 110.06
N GLN A 372 37.15 -19.87 109.59
CA GLN A 372 38.32 -20.27 110.41
C GLN A 372 39.43 -20.96 109.58
N GLN A 373 40.62 -20.33 109.66
CA GLN A 373 41.95 -20.96 109.86
C GLN A 373 42.57 -21.80 108.73
N LEU A 374 43.57 -21.23 108.04
CA LEU A 374 45.01 -21.63 108.07
C LEU A 374 45.73 -21.28 106.75
N SER A 375 46.42 -20.13 106.70
CA SER A 375 47.90 -20.04 106.64
C SER A 375 48.34 -18.59 106.56
#